data_AF-A0A9P5CKW2-F1
#
_entry.id   AF-A0A9P5CKW2-F1
#
_cell.length_a   1.000
_cell.length_b   1.000
_cell.length_c   1.000
_cell.angle_alpha   90.00
_cell.angle_beta   90.00
_cell.angle_gamma   90.00
#
_symmetry.space_group_name_H-M   'P 1'
#
loop_
_entity.id
_entity.type
_entity.pdbx_description
1 polymer ?
#
loop_
_entity_poly.entity_id
_entity_poly.type
_entity_poly.pdbx_seq_one_letter_code
_entity_poly.pdbx_strand_id
1 'polypeptide(L)' 'MVRTEGWRTGPADVLSRLLDPVEGDKVDPSEYRFRLFVRLETGDERYRWVNSGMWIGSGIRRGAAVIYDGYRLL' A
#
# COMPACT_ATOMS: atom_id res chain seq x y z
N MET A 1 -16.01 3.33 2.82
CA MET A 1 -14.85 3.43 3.75
C MET A 1 -13.72 2.56 3.25
N VAL A 2 -12.47 3.02 3.44
CA VAL A 2 -11.25 2.24 3.15
C VAL A 2 -10.38 2.23 4.40
N ARG A 3 -9.92 1.05 4.81
CA ARG A 3 -8.93 0.86 5.87
C ARG A 3 -7.79 0.00 5.36
N THR A 4 -6.56 0.37 5.68
CA THR A 4 -5.38 -0.37 5.26
C THR A 4 -4.52 -0.69 6.47
N GLU A 5 -4.03 -1.92 6.54
CA GLU A 5 -3.10 -2.37 7.58
C GLU A 5 -2.00 -3.19 6.91
N GLY A 6 -0.74 -2.99 7.29
CA GLY A 6 0.35 -3.68 6.62
C GLY A 6 1.72 -3.23 7.09
N TRP A 7 2.73 -3.65 6.34
CA TRP A 7 4.13 -3.46 6.72
C TRP A 7 4.96 -2.92 5.57
N ARG A 8 5.94 -2.09 5.94
CA ARG A 8 7.10 -1.77 5.13
C ARG A 8 8.30 -2.51 5.74
N THR A 9 8.96 -3.34 4.94
CA THR A 9 10.10 -4.15 5.37
C THR A 9 11.22 -4.01 4.35
N GLY A 10 12.45 -3.95 4.82
CA GLY A 10 13.63 -3.75 3.97
C GLY A 10 14.86 -3.50 4.83
N PRO A 11 16.03 -3.34 4.21
CA PRO A 11 17.25 -2.90 4.90
C PRO A 11 17.02 -1.59 5.66
N ALA A 12 17.65 -1.44 6.82
CA ALA A 12 17.41 -0.30 7.71
C ALA A 12 17.81 1.05 7.07
N ASP A 13 18.91 1.06 6.30
CA ASP A 13 19.40 2.21 5.55
C ASP A 13 18.43 2.62 4.43
N VAL A 14 17.86 1.65 3.71
CA VAL A 14 16.83 1.88 2.69
C VAL A 14 15.57 2.48 3.32
N LEU A 15 15.08 1.91 4.43
CA LEU A 15 13.88 2.42 5.11
C LEU A 15 14.13 3.82 5.70
N SER A 16 15.33 4.11 6.18
CA SER A 16 15.70 5.44 6.65
C SER A 16 15.69 6.46 5.52
N ARG A 17 16.33 6.16 4.37
CA ARG A 17 16.27 6.97 3.14
C ARG A 17 14.84 7.17 2.65
N LEU A 18 14.00 6.14 2.71
CA LEU A 18 12.60 6.20 2.27
C LEU A 18 11.74 7.18 3.08
N LEU A 19 12.12 7.44 4.33
CA LEU A 19 11.43 8.39 5.21
C LEU A 19 11.97 9.82 5.07
N ASP A 20 13.11 10.00 4.39
CA ASP A 20 13.71 11.30 4.13
C ASP A 20 12.86 12.11 3.12
N PRO A 21 12.55 13.39 3.39
CA PRO A 21 11.73 14.23 2.50
C PRO A 21 12.38 14.56 1.14
N VAL A 22 13.71 14.48 1.04
CA VAL A 22 14.49 14.82 -0.16
C VAL A 22 14.92 13.57 -0.91
N GLU A 23 15.36 12.54 -0.17
CA GLU A 23 15.90 11.31 -0.76
C GLU A 23 14.85 10.21 -0.96
N GLY A 24 13.69 10.29 -0.30
CA GLY A 24 12.66 9.24 -0.34
C GLY A 24 12.18 8.89 -1.74
N ASP A 25 12.20 9.84 -2.67
CA ASP A 25 11.70 9.68 -4.05
C ASP A 25 12.68 9.00 -4.98
N LYS A 26 13.93 8.90 -4.53
CA LYS A 26 15.02 8.26 -5.24
C LYS A 26 15.21 6.80 -4.81
N VAL A 27 14.53 6.35 -3.76
CA VAL A 27 14.57 4.94 -3.33
C VAL A 27 13.81 4.10 -4.34
N ASP A 28 14.47 3.09 -4.91
CA ASP A 28 13.83 2.18 -5.85
C ASP A 28 12.82 1.29 -5.09
N PRO A 29 11.56 1.18 -5.56
CA PRO A 29 10.57 0.35 -4.91
C PRO A 29 10.91 -1.14 -4.78
N SER A 30 11.90 -1.64 -5.54
CA SER A 30 12.43 -3.00 -5.41
C SER A 30 13.37 -3.18 -4.21
N GLU A 31 13.92 -2.10 -3.66
CA GLU A 31 14.82 -2.14 -2.49
C GLU A 31 14.07 -2.44 -1.17
N TYR A 32 12.75 -2.33 -1.16
CA TYR A 32 11.92 -2.62 0.01
C TYR A 32 10.61 -3.30 -0.39
N ARG A 33 9.95 -3.92 0.58
CA ARG A 33 8.61 -4.49 0.42
C ARG A 33 7.62 -3.63 1.18
N PHE A 34 6.55 -3.23 0.51
CA PHE A 34 5.39 -2.63 1.15
C PHE A 34 4.16 -3.42 0.74
N ARG A 35 3.57 -4.11 1.73
CA ARG A 35 2.43 -5.02 1.56
C ARG A 35 1.37 -4.71 2.60
N LEU A 36 0.11 -4.72 2.21
CA LEU A 36 -1.01 -4.40 3.09
C LEU A 36 -2.24 -5.26 2.81
N PHE A 37 -3.06 -5.42 3.83
CA PHE A 37 -4.45 -5.80 3.71
C PHE A 37 -5.31 -4.55 3.51
N VAL A 38 -6.31 -4.66 2.65
CA VAL A 38 -7.27 -3.58 2.40
C VAL A 38 -8.66 -4.04 2.85
N ARG A 39 -9.29 -3.30 3.74
CA ARG A 39 -10.69 -3.50 4.11
C ARG A 39 -11.52 -2.42 3.43
N LEU A 40 -12.40 -2.87 2.54
CA LEU A 40 -13.33 -2.03 1.80
C LEU A 40 -14.74 -2.22 2.34
N GLU A 41 -15.49 -1.13 2.40
CA GLU A 41 -16.90 -1.13 2.82
C GLU A 41 -17.66 -0.06 2.04
N THR A 42 -18.80 -0.40 1.48
CA THR A 42 -19.66 0.53 0.74
C THR A 42 -21.14 0.16 0.89
N GLY A 43 -22.00 1.19 0.92
CA GLY A 43 -23.45 1.03 0.84
C GLY A 43 -24.01 1.06 -0.58
N ASP A 44 -23.19 1.43 -1.57
CA ASP A 44 -23.61 1.53 -2.98
C ASP A 44 -23.72 0.14 -3.61
N GLU A 45 -24.89 -0.16 -4.18
CA GLU A 45 -25.20 -1.48 -4.73
C GLU A 45 -24.26 -1.88 -5.88
N ARG A 46 -23.78 -0.92 -6.67
CA ARG A 46 -22.86 -1.17 -7.80
C ARG A 46 -21.54 -1.79 -7.36
N TYR A 47 -21.16 -1.55 -6.10
CA TYR A 47 -19.89 -1.99 -5.54
C TYR A 47 -20.05 -2.97 -4.39
N ARG A 48 -21.25 -3.53 -4.15
CA ARG A 48 -21.49 -4.49 -3.04
C ARG A 48 -20.49 -5.64 -2.99
N TRP A 49 -19.99 -6.07 -4.15
CA TRP A 49 -19.01 -7.14 -4.28
C TRP A 49 -17.68 -6.86 -3.54
N VAL A 50 -17.35 -5.60 -3.22
CA VAL A 50 -16.13 -5.27 -2.48
C VAL A 50 -16.23 -5.61 -0.99
N ASN A 51 -17.45 -5.62 -0.44
CA ASN A 51 -17.71 -5.86 0.99
C ASN A 51 -17.45 -7.31 1.39
N SER A 52 -17.54 -8.25 0.44
CA SER A 52 -17.33 -9.69 0.65
C SER A 52 -15.98 -10.19 0.12
N GLY A 53 -15.14 -9.30 -0.41
CA GLY A 53 -13.81 -9.66 -0.91
C GLY A 53 -12.73 -9.59 0.16
N MET A 54 -11.75 -10.48 0.07
CA MET A 54 -10.46 -10.31 0.75
C MET A 54 -9.48 -9.62 -0.20
N TRP A 55 -8.85 -8.55 0.28
CA TRP A 55 -8.02 -7.69 -0.54
C TRP A 55 -6.63 -7.53 0.04
N ILE A 56 -5.65 -7.57 -0.86
CA ILE A 56 -4.26 -7.29 -0.55
C ILE A 56 -3.77 -6.16 -1.45
N GLY A 57 -2.74 -5.45 -1.01
CA GLY A 57 -2.13 -4.37 -1.75
C GLY A 57 -0.61 -4.45 -1.77
N SER A 58 -0.02 -4.02 -2.88
CA SER A 58 1.41 -3.73 -3.00
C SER A 58 1.58 -2.22 -3.09
N GLY A 59 2.41 -1.65 -2.21
CA GLY A 59 2.59 -0.21 -2.11
C GLY A 59 3.94 0.26 -2.60
N ILE A 60 4.00 1.52 -3.05
CA ILE A 60 5.23 2.28 -3.21
C ILE A 60 5.05 3.68 -2.61
N ARG A 61 6.15 4.33 -2.23
CA ARG A 61 6.14 5.74 -1.84
C ARG A 61 6.74 6.56 -2.97
N ARG A 62 6.08 7.67 -3.31
CA ARG A 62 6.46 8.64 -4.33
C ARG A 62 6.20 10.02 -3.75
N GLY A 63 7.16 10.56 -3.03
CA GLY A 63 7.11 11.90 -2.44
C GLY A 63 6.18 11.95 -1.26
N ALA A 64 5.28 12.92 -1.36
CA ALA A 64 4.13 13.05 -0.49
C ALA A 64 3.02 12.03 -0.80
N ALA A 65 3.13 11.25 -1.88
CA ALA A 65 2.13 10.27 -2.27
C ALA A 65 2.52 8.83 -1.88
N VAL A 66 1.49 8.04 -1.64
CA VAL A 66 1.59 6.58 -1.54
C VAL A 66 0.69 5.99 -2.61
N ILE A 67 1.24 5.08 -3.42
CA ILE A 67 0.52 4.42 -4.50
C ILE A 67 0.35 2.96 -4.10
N TYR A 68 -0.86 2.43 -4.25
CA TYR A 68 -1.19 1.04 -3.98
C TYR A 68 -1.77 0.38 -5.22
N ASP A 69 -1.18 -0.73 -5.63
CA ASP A 69 -1.85 -1.70 -6.51
C ASP A 69 -2.69 -2.63 -5.62
N GLY A 70 -4.01 -2.64 -5.83
CA GLY A 70 -4.95 -3.46 -5.06
C GLY A 70 -5.38 -4.71 -5.82
N TYR A 71 -5.37 -5.85 -5.13
CA TYR A 71 -5.70 -7.16 -5.70
C TYR A 71 -6.78 -7.84 -4.84
N ARG A 72 -7.78 -8.43 -5.51
CA ARG A 72 -8.78 -9.29 -4.86
C ARG A 72 -8.31 -10.73 -4.91
N LEU A 73 -8.39 -11.43 -3.78
CA LEU A 73 -8.18 -12.88 -3.73
C LEU A 73 -9.44 -13.60 -4.23
N LEU A 74 -9.25 -14.67 -5.00
CA LEU A 74 -10.31 -15.48 -5.61
C LEU A 74 -10.52 -16.79 -4.83
#